data_AF-K1TM86-F1
#
_entry.id   AF-K1TM86-F1
#
_cell.length_a   1.000
_cell.length_b   1.000
_cell.length_c   1.000
_cell.angle_alpha   90.00
_cell.angle_beta   90.00
_cell.angle_gamma   90.00
#
_symmetry.space_group_name_H-M   'P 1'
#
loop_
_entity.id
_entity.type
_entity.pdbx_description
1 polymer ?
#
loop_
_entity_poly.entity_id
_entity_poly.type
_entity_poly.pdbx_seq_one_letter_code
_entity_poly.pdbx_strand_id
1 'polypeptide(L)'
;MILSLTVVMSTSTALAEENITVMLNGQAMDFDVAPIIQNDRVLVPMRAIFEELHCSVDYTDIDGRQIITAKLNENNSIGLVIGSDEMQIHTKK
;
A
#
# COMPACT_ATOMS: atom_id res chain seq x y z
N MET A 1 -48.77 -39.96 14.22
CA MET A 1 -48.42 -39.27 12.96
C MET A 1 -47.26 -38.33 13.30
N ILE A 2 -46.04 -38.70 12.91
CA ILE A 2 -44.80 -38.03 13.33
C ILE A 2 -44.63 -36.76 12.50
N LEU A 3 -44.61 -35.61 13.15
CA LEU A 3 -44.42 -34.30 12.51
C LEU A 3 -42.92 -34.07 12.32
N SER A 4 -42.38 -34.41 11.13
CA SER A 4 -40.98 -34.13 10.80
C SER A 4 -40.83 -32.68 10.34
N LEU A 5 -40.19 -31.85 11.17
CA LEU A 5 -39.79 -30.49 10.82
C LEU A 5 -38.36 -30.54 10.24
N THR A 6 -38.25 -30.53 8.91
CA THR A 6 -36.95 -30.43 8.24
C THR A 6 -36.48 -28.98 8.27
N VAL A 7 -35.47 -28.70 9.09
CA VAL A 7 -34.74 -27.44 9.09
C VAL A 7 -33.77 -27.46 7.91
N VAL A 8 -34.01 -26.60 6.94
CA VAL A 8 -33.10 -26.38 5.81
C VAL A 8 -32.04 -25.39 6.30
N MET A 9 -30.87 -25.90 6.69
CA MET A 9 -29.73 -25.06 7.06
C MET A 9 -29.07 -24.56 5.78
N SER A 10 -29.42 -23.36 5.35
CA SER A 10 -28.73 -22.65 4.28
C SER A 10 -27.30 -22.37 4.72
N THR A 11 -26.33 -23.11 4.16
CA THR A 11 -24.91 -22.84 4.37
C THR A 11 -24.52 -21.60 3.56
N SER A 12 -24.37 -20.47 4.25
CA SER A 12 -23.80 -19.27 3.63
C SER A 12 -22.32 -19.53 3.37
N THR A 13 -21.93 -19.66 2.11
CA THR A 13 -20.52 -19.70 1.72
C THR A 13 -19.95 -18.30 1.87
N ALA A 14 -19.21 -18.05 2.94
CA ALA A 14 -18.41 -16.84 3.07
C ALA A 14 -17.23 -16.94 2.09
N LEU A 15 -17.19 -16.05 1.10
CA LEU A 15 -15.99 -15.84 0.30
C LEU A 15 -15.00 -15.10 1.20
N ALA A 16 -13.93 -15.79 1.62
CA ALA A 16 -12.85 -15.15 2.35
C ALA A 16 -12.17 -14.15 1.40
N GLU A 17 -12.31 -12.87 1.71
CA GLU A 17 -11.63 -11.79 1.02
C GLU A 17 -10.12 -11.97 1.27
N GLU A 18 -9.33 -12.23 0.23
CA GLU A 18 -7.87 -12.35 0.31
C GLU A 18 -7.28 -10.98 0.67
N ASN A 19 -7.25 -10.68 1.95
CA ASN A 19 -6.65 -9.47 2.49
C ASN A 19 -5.12 -9.65 2.48
N ILE A 20 -4.43 -8.78 1.75
CA ILE A 20 -2.97 -8.79 1.66
C ILE A 20 -2.40 -8.10 2.89
N THR A 21 -1.81 -8.86 3.80
CA THR A 21 -1.06 -8.30 4.94
C THR A 21 0.38 -8.00 4.52
N VAL A 22 0.80 -6.75 4.69
CA VAL A 22 2.20 -6.34 4.52
C VAL A 22 2.82 -6.13 5.89
N MET A 23 4.02 -6.65 6.09
CA MET A 23 4.79 -6.47 7.32
C MET A 23 6.04 -5.62 7.04
N LEU A 24 6.25 -4.58 7.83
CA LEU A 24 7.46 -3.77 7.82
C LEU A 24 8.18 -3.93 9.15
N ASN A 25 9.46 -4.33 9.13
CA ASN A 25 10.27 -4.56 10.34
C ASN A 25 9.61 -5.48 11.39
N GLY A 26 8.76 -6.42 10.95
CA GLY A 26 8.04 -7.34 11.85
C GLY A 26 6.71 -6.80 12.39
N GLN A 27 6.32 -5.57 12.06
CA GLN A 27 5.03 -4.99 12.41
C GLN A 27 4.08 -5.08 11.21
N ALA A 28 2.84 -5.53 11.46
CA ALA A 28 1.79 -5.48 10.45
C ALA A 28 1.42 -4.02 10.20
N MET A 29 1.37 -3.63 8.92
CA MET A 29 0.96 -2.29 8.53
C MET A 29 -0.52 -2.27 8.20
N ASP A 30 -1.22 -1.28 8.74
CA ASP A 30 -2.55 -0.90 8.27
C ASP A 30 -2.43 0.13 7.15
N PHE A 31 -3.24 -0.03 6.12
CA PHE A 31 -3.27 0.87 4.97
C PHE A 31 -4.68 1.41 4.78
N ASP A 32 -4.80 2.73 4.59
CA ASP A 32 -6.07 3.35 4.18
C ASP A 32 -6.54 2.87 2.80
N VAL A 33 -5.57 2.50 1.95
CA VAL A 33 -5.80 1.89 0.64
C VAL A 33 -5.22 0.50 0.67
N ALA A 34 -6.07 -0.53 0.58
CA ALA A 34 -5.61 -1.91 0.60
C ALA A 34 -4.60 -2.18 -0.53
N PRO A 35 -3.52 -2.93 -0.26
CA PRO A 35 -2.64 -3.43 -1.33
C PRO A 35 -3.43 -4.26 -2.34
N ILE A 36 -3.04 -4.20 -3.61
CA ILE A 36 -3.74 -4.89 -4.70
C ILE A 36 -2.78 -5.77 -5.48
N ILE A 37 -3.27 -6.86 -6.08
CA ILE A 37 -2.49 -7.65 -7.04
C ILE A 37 -2.78 -7.12 -8.45
N GLN A 38 -1.73 -6.71 -9.16
CA GLN A 38 -1.79 -6.28 -10.54
C GLN A 38 -0.61 -6.86 -11.31
N ASN A 39 -0.87 -7.51 -12.45
CA ASN A 39 0.15 -8.16 -13.29
C ASN A 39 1.06 -9.10 -12.48
N ASP A 40 0.46 -9.96 -11.65
CA ASP A 40 1.15 -10.91 -10.76
C ASP A 40 2.11 -10.25 -9.74
N ARG A 41 1.93 -8.97 -9.45
CA ARG A 41 2.69 -8.22 -8.45
C ARG A 41 1.76 -7.58 -7.44
N VAL A 42 2.16 -7.59 -6.18
CA VAL A 42 1.47 -6.83 -5.14
C VAL A 42 1.92 -5.37 -5.22
N LEU A 43 0.99 -4.48 -5.53
CA LEU A 43 1.17 -3.04 -5.44
C LEU A 43 0.78 -2.59 -4.03
N VAL A 44 1.76 -2.04 -3.33
CA VAL A 44 1.60 -1.53 -1.97
C VAL A 44 1.64 0.01 -2.03
N PRO A 45 0.77 0.72 -1.28
CA PRO A 45 0.82 2.18 -1.22
C PRO A 45 2.19 2.68 -0.77
N MET A 46 2.89 3.40 -1.66
CA MET A 46 4.23 3.93 -1.41
C MET A 46 4.25 4.82 -0.16
N ARG A 47 3.30 5.76 -0.02
CA ARG A 47 3.24 6.72 1.09
C ARG A 47 3.33 6.05 2.47
N ALA A 48 2.52 5.01 2.70
CA ALA A 48 2.47 4.32 3.98
C ALA A 48 3.83 3.72 4.37
N ILE A 49 4.56 3.17 3.40
CA ILE A 49 5.91 2.61 3.64
C ILE A 49 6.88 3.71 4.05
N PHE A 50 6.87 4.84 3.35
CA PHE A 50 7.79 5.94 3.63
C PHE A 50 7.47 6.64 4.96
N GLU A 51 6.19 6.81 5.30
CA GLU A 51 5.77 7.38 6.59
C GLU A 51 6.18 6.51 7.77
N GLU A 52 6.03 5.19 7.66
CA GLU A 52 6.49 4.24 8.69
C GLU A 52 8.03 4.22 8.81
N LEU A 53 8.74 4.54 7.72
CA LEU A 53 10.19 4.79 7.72
C LEU A 53 10.56 6.21 8.18
N HIS A 54 9.63 6.96 8.78
CA HIS A 54 9.80 8.34 9.26
C HIS A 54 10.19 9.35 8.16
N CYS A 55 9.84 9.07 6.90
CA CYS A 55 10.00 10.01 5.80
C CYS A 55 8.71 10.81 5.59
N SER A 56 8.84 12.10 5.33
CA SER A 56 7.75 12.93 4.83
C SER A 56 7.66 12.79 3.31
N VAL A 57 6.47 12.51 2.76
CA VAL A 57 6.24 12.36 1.32
C VAL A 57 5.41 13.52 0.80
N ASP A 58 6.00 14.33 -0.07
CA ASP A 58 5.37 15.46 -0.74
C ASP A 58 5.11 15.14 -2.22
N TYR A 59 4.00 15.62 -2.74
CA TYR A 59 3.64 15.52 -4.15
C TYR A 59 3.57 16.93 -4.72
N THR A 60 4.39 17.21 -5.73
CA THR A 60 4.40 18.49 -6.43
C THR A 60 4.14 18.29 -7.91
N ASP A 61 3.50 19.27 -8.55
CA ASP A 61 3.37 19.32 -10.00
C ASP A 61 4.27 20.42 -10.53
N ILE A 62 5.22 20.06 -11.40
CA ILE A 62 6.13 21.01 -12.05
C ILE A 62 6.08 20.78 -13.56
N ASP A 63 5.56 21.77 -14.29
CA ASP A 63 5.36 21.72 -15.74
C ASP A 63 4.52 20.51 -16.21
N GLY A 64 3.49 20.13 -15.44
CA GLY A 64 2.63 18.98 -15.75
C GLY A 64 3.26 17.62 -15.44
N ARG A 65 4.41 17.61 -14.74
CA ARG A 65 5.05 16.41 -14.23
C ARG A 65 4.78 16.29 -12.74
N GLN A 66 4.22 15.17 -12.34
CA GLN A 66 4.05 14.86 -10.92
C GLN A 66 5.39 14.36 -10.36
N ILE A 67 5.89 15.03 -9.34
CA ILE A 67 7.14 14.71 -8.66
C ILE A 67 6.78 14.32 -7.23
N ILE A 68 7.19 13.12 -6.84
CA ILE A 68 7.14 12.63 -5.47
C ILE A 68 8.48 12.92 -4.82
N THR A 69 8.47 13.63 -3.70
CA THR A 69 9.66 13.88 -2.88
C THR A 69 9.48 13.19 -1.53
N ALA A 70 10.32 12.21 -1.23
CA ALA A 70 10.40 11.58 0.09
C ALA A 70 11.63 12.14 0.84
N LYS A 71 11.41 12.75 2.00
CA LYS A 71 12.46 13.38 2.81
C LYS A 71 12.52 12.73 4.19
N LEU A 72 13.67 12.14 4.52
CA LEU A 72 13.94 11.61 5.86
C LEU A 72 14.49 12.70 6.78
N ASN A 73 15.42 13.51 6.27
CA ASN A 73 16.01 14.65 6.97
C ASN A 73 16.49 15.71 5.97
N GLU A 74 17.11 16.79 6.43
CA GLU A 74 17.60 17.85 5.53
C GLU A 74 18.65 17.38 4.51
N ASN A 75 19.35 16.29 4.80
CA ASN A 75 20.49 15.79 4.01
C ASN A 75 20.16 14.55 3.18
N ASN A 76 19.03 13.89 3.45
CA ASN A 76 18.58 12.66 2.80
C ASN A 76 17.17 12.88 2.25
N SER A 77 17.13 13.19 0.96
CA SER A 77 15.91 13.28 0.20
C SER A 77 16.00 12.47 -1.08
N ILE A 78 14.85 12.00 -1.51
CA ILE A 78 14.67 11.18 -2.68
C ILE A 78 13.58 11.84 -3.51
N GLY A 79 13.88 12.12 -4.78
CA GLY A 79 12.93 12.64 -5.76
C GLY A 79 12.63 11.58 -6.82
N LEU A 80 11.36 11.37 -7.10
CA LEU A 80 10.87 10.48 -8.16
C LEU A 80 9.87 11.24 -9.03
N VAL A 81 10.01 11.16 -10.35
CA VAL A 81 9.02 11.71 -11.28
C VAL A 81 8.08 10.59 -11.72
N ILE A 82 6.77 10.80 -11.64
CA ILE A 82 5.77 9.83 -12.10
C ILE A 82 5.91 9.62 -13.60
N GLY A 83 6.04 8.35 -14.00
CA GLY A 83 6.28 7.96 -15.40
C GLY A 83 7.76 7.99 -15.82
N SER A 84 8.66 8.33 -14.91
CA SER A 84 10.10 8.17 -15.11
C SER A 84 10.58 6.84 -14.53
N ASP A 85 11.45 6.15 -15.27
CA ASP A 85 12.18 4.97 -14.76
C ASP A 85 13.41 5.37 -13.92
N GLU A 86 13.69 6.67 -13.81
CA GLU A 86 14.81 7.23 -13.05
C GLU A 86 14.36 7.86 -11.74
N MET A 87 15.16 7.62 -10.70
CA MET A 87 14.98 8.10 -9.33
C MET A 87 16.23 8.86 -8.87
N GLN A 88 16.06 10.07 -8.37
CA GLN A 88 17.18 10.92 -7.93
C GLN A 88 17.35 10.83 -6.41
N ILE A 89 18.50 10.35 -5.97
CA ILE A 89 18.86 10.27 -4.54
C ILE A 89 19.82 11.41 -4.22
N HIS A 90 19.40 12.31 -3.33
CA HIS A 90 20.24 13.38 -2.82
C HIS A 90 20.67 13.03 -1.40
N THR A 91 21.90 12.51 -1.27
CA THR A 91 22.61 12.35 -0.01
C THR A 91 23.82 13.28 -0.02
N LYS A 92 23.79 14.35 0.79
CA LYS A 92 24.99 15.17 1.04
C LYS A 92 25.80 14.49 2.15
N LYS A 93 26.97 13.95 1.77
CA LYS A 93 28.00 13.44 2.69
C LYS A 93 28.64 14.57 3.50
#